data_AF-A0A543EB66-F1
#
_entry.id   AF-A0A543EB66-F1
#
_cell.length_a   1.000
_cell.length_b   1.000
_cell.length_c   1.000
_cell.angle_alpha   90.00
_cell.angle_beta   90.00
_cell.angle_gamma   90.00
#
_symmetry.space_group_name_H-M   'P 1'
#
loop_
_entity.id
_entity.type
_entity.pdbx_description
1 polymer ?
#
loop_
_entity_poly.entity_id
_entity_poly.type
_entity_poly.pdbx_seq_one_letter_code
_entity_poly.pdbx_strand_id
1 'polypeptide(L)'
;MKKYNFRFVDQPEDPNIGLTNEEVAFLQKELNLQFPENYIYYIQYAGKRSNVFPVEYDIVKLKQYQIQLKEALQRRNILDDEDLFCFQYNIDYQPLVGQDFETFYFFNLSDPKSPDLYIFGDFITNYDWQGYNKELTNKENFVDFINYKTEEKFGAKQFIIVRNILLGVLFSPIVIILLIIVAFQMLREKIKNP
;
A
#
# COMPACT_ATOMS: atom_id res chain seq x y z
N MET A 1 7.33 -23.88 7.04
CA MET A 1 7.00 -23.73 5.61
C MET A 1 6.26 -22.41 5.44
N LYS A 2 6.70 -21.50 4.55
CA LYS A 2 5.98 -20.24 4.29
C LYS A 2 4.71 -20.57 3.52
N LYS A 3 3.54 -20.44 4.16
CA LYS A 3 2.23 -20.79 3.58
C LYS A 3 1.79 -19.80 2.49
N TYR A 4 2.32 -18.57 2.51
CA TYR A 4 2.02 -17.50 1.55
C TYR A 4 3.28 -16.74 1.14
N ASN A 5 3.39 -16.37 -0.13
CA ASN A 5 4.57 -15.70 -0.73
C ASN A 5 4.42 -14.17 -0.75
N PHE A 6 4.15 -13.57 0.41
CA PHE A 6 4.16 -12.11 0.55
C PHE A 6 5.58 -11.55 0.51
N ARG A 7 5.76 -10.42 -0.16
CA ARG A 7 6.94 -9.57 -0.09
C ARG A 7 6.78 -8.61 1.07
N PHE A 8 7.47 -8.86 2.17
CA PHE A 8 7.54 -7.93 3.29
C PHE A 8 8.71 -6.96 3.12
N VAL A 9 8.53 -5.73 3.59
CA VAL A 9 9.58 -4.72 3.59
C VAL A 9 10.23 -4.73 4.96
N ASP A 10 11.52 -5.02 5.02
CA ASP A 10 12.28 -5.00 6.26
C ASP A 10 13.05 -3.68 6.33
N GLN A 11 12.54 -2.74 7.13
CA GLN A 11 13.21 -1.47 7.42
C GLN A 11 13.63 -1.48 8.88
N PRO A 12 14.89 -1.14 9.21
CA PRO A 12 15.36 -1.11 10.60
C PRO A 12 14.50 -0.25 11.53
N GLU A 13 13.88 0.80 10.99
CA GLU A 13 13.03 1.74 11.72
C GLU A 13 11.59 1.22 11.94
N ASP A 14 11.18 0.16 11.24
CA ASP A 14 9.85 -0.44 11.37
C ASP A 14 9.92 -1.97 11.12
N PRO A 15 10.16 -2.76 12.17
CA PRO A 15 10.26 -4.20 12.04
C PRO A 15 8.92 -4.81 11.63
N ASN A 16 8.99 -5.95 10.94
CA ASN A 16 7.85 -6.76 10.52
C ASN A 16 7.15 -7.47 11.69
N ILE A 17 6.63 -6.67 12.63
CA ILE A 17 5.86 -7.08 13.80
C ILE A 17 4.45 -6.54 13.60
N GLY A 18 3.52 -7.43 13.29
CA GLY A 18 2.12 -7.10 13.05
C GLY A 18 1.25 -7.28 14.30
N LEU A 19 0.02 -7.76 14.08
CA LEU A 19 -0.93 -8.08 15.14
C LEU A 19 -0.58 -9.37 15.89
N THR A 20 -0.93 -9.45 17.17
CA THR A 20 -0.92 -10.72 17.92
C THR A 20 -2.16 -11.56 17.61
N ASN A 21 -2.15 -12.84 18.00
CA ASN A 21 -3.32 -13.71 17.86
C ASN A 21 -4.52 -13.17 18.66
N GLU A 22 -4.27 -12.58 19.83
CA GLU A 22 -5.29 -11.99 20.69
C GLU A 22 -5.93 -10.76 20.05
N GLU A 23 -5.12 -9.90 19.42
CA GLU A 23 -5.61 -8.73 18.68
C GLU A 23 -6.48 -9.16 17.49
N VAL A 24 -6.05 -10.16 16.72
CA VAL A 24 -6.84 -10.70 15.60
C VAL A 24 -8.15 -11.32 16.09
N ALA A 25 -8.11 -12.13 17.15
CA ALA A 25 -9.30 -12.75 17.72
C ALA A 25 -10.29 -11.71 18.26
N PHE A 26 -9.79 -10.62 18.84
CA PHE A 26 -10.60 -9.49 19.28
C PHE A 26 -11.34 -8.84 18.09
N LEU A 27 -10.63 -8.54 17.00
CA LEU A 27 -11.23 -7.95 15.79
C LEU A 27 -12.31 -8.86 15.18
N GLN A 28 -12.03 -10.15 15.03
CA GLN A 28 -12.98 -11.13 14.49
C GLN A 28 -14.25 -11.22 15.35
N LYS A 29 -14.09 -11.20 16.68
CA LYS A 29 -15.21 -11.21 17.62
C LYS A 29 -16.05 -9.93 17.52
N GLU A 30 -15.40 -8.77 17.49
CA GLU A 30 -16.10 -7.48 17.45
C GLU A 30 -16.85 -7.24 16.14
N LEU A 31 -16.32 -7.73 15.02
CA LEU A 31 -16.98 -7.68 13.73
C LEU A 31 -17.97 -8.84 13.52
N ASN A 32 -17.91 -9.87 14.35
CA ASN A 32 -18.62 -11.13 14.17
C ASN A 32 -18.34 -11.77 12.80
N LEU A 33 -17.07 -11.76 12.38
CA LEU A 33 -16.62 -12.28 11.08
C LEU A 33 -15.40 -13.19 11.24
N GLN A 34 -15.28 -14.18 10.37
CA GLN A 34 -14.09 -15.04 10.28
C GLN A 34 -13.16 -14.54 9.18
N PHE A 35 -11.95 -14.12 9.55
CA PHE A 35 -11.02 -13.59 8.57
C PHE A 35 -10.35 -14.72 7.77
N PRO A 36 -10.04 -14.48 6.49
CA PRO A 36 -9.27 -15.43 5.70
C PRO A 36 -7.87 -15.67 6.28
N GLU A 37 -7.38 -16.90 6.20
CA GLU A 37 -6.08 -17.29 6.76
C GLU A 37 -4.90 -16.49 6.15
N ASN A 38 -4.96 -16.17 4.86
CA ASN A 38 -3.93 -15.38 4.18
C ASN A 38 -3.94 -13.92 4.64
N TYR A 39 -5.11 -13.35 4.95
CA TYR A 39 -5.23 -12.03 5.55
C TYR A 39 -4.70 -12.02 6.99
N ILE A 40 -5.05 -13.01 7.80
CA ILE A 40 -4.50 -13.18 9.17
C ILE A 40 -2.97 -13.28 9.10
N TYR A 41 -2.44 -14.14 8.23
CA TYR A 41 -0.99 -14.25 8.05
C TYR A 41 -0.38 -12.91 7.61
N TYR A 42 -1.04 -12.16 6.73
CA TYR A 42 -0.53 -10.88 6.29
C TYR A 42 -0.43 -9.86 7.45
N ILE A 43 -1.52 -9.65 8.19
CA ILE A 43 -1.56 -8.62 9.26
C ILE A 43 -0.72 -8.97 10.48
N GLN A 44 -0.37 -10.23 10.70
CA GLN A 44 0.52 -10.66 11.78
C GLN A 44 2.00 -10.44 11.47
N TYR A 45 2.36 -10.52 10.19
CA TYR A 45 3.76 -10.46 9.74
C TYR A 45 4.11 -9.16 9.02
N ALA A 46 3.14 -8.39 8.53
CA ALA A 46 3.39 -7.05 8.01
C ALA A 46 3.71 -6.08 9.16
N GLY A 47 4.82 -5.35 9.06
CA GLY A 47 5.13 -4.27 10.02
C GLY A 47 4.00 -3.24 10.06
N LYS A 48 3.63 -2.77 11.25
CA LYS A 48 2.48 -1.87 11.45
C LYS A 48 2.57 -0.60 10.57
N ARG A 49 3.77 -0.10 10.27
CA ARG A 49 3.99 1.11 9.45
C ARG A 49 4.48 0.81 8.02
N SER A 50 4.95 -0.40 7.78
CA SER A 50 5.49 -0.90 6.51
C SER A 50 4.46 -1.69 5.70
N ASN A 51 3.24 -1.86 6.24
CA ASN A 51 2.13 -2.41 5.51
C ASN A 51 1.72 -1.50 4.34
N VAL A 52 1.33 -2.09 3.21
CA VAL A 52 0.80 -1.33 2.07
C VAL A 52 -0.54 -0.70 2.40
N PHE A 53 -1.37 -1.38 3.21
CA PHE A 53 -2.58 -0.86 3.80
C PHE A 53 -2.36 -0.68 5.30
N PRO A 54 -2.61 0.50 5.88
CA PRO A 54 -2.54 0.62 7.33
C PRO A 54 -3.45 -0.44 7.95
N VAL A 55 -2.90 -1.28 8.84
CA VAL A 55 -3.72 -2.20 9.62
C VAL A 55 -4.61 -1.31 10.49
N GLU A 56 -5.92 -1.31 10.24
CA GLU A 56 -6.83 -0.48 11.01
C GLU A 56 -7.04 -1.13 12.39
N TYR A 57 -6.50 -0.47 13.42
CA TYR A 57 -6.67 -0.88 14.82
C TYR A 57 -7.97 -0.33 15.40
N ASP A 58 -8.57 0.65 14.73
CA ASP A 58 -9.80 1.27 15.16
C ASP A 58 -11.02 0.41 14.75
N ILE A 59 -11.51 -0.36 15.71
CA ILE A 59 -12.70 -1.19 15.52
C ILE A 59 -13.94 -0.36 15.14
N VAL A 60 -14.03 0.90 15.58
CA VAL A 60 -15.17 1.78 15.24
C VAL A 60 -15.14 2.09 13.75
N LYS A 61 -13.96 2.41 13.20
CA LYS A 61 -13.79 2.61 11.75
C LYS A 61 -14.05 1.33 10.96
N LEU A 62 -13.52 0.19 11.39
CA LEU A 62 -13.79 -1.07 10.70
C LEU A 62 -15.28 -1.39 10.64
N LYS A 63 -16.02 -1.17 11.73
CA LYS A 63 -17.49 -1.30 11.74
C LYS A 63 -18.15 -0.33 10.77
N GLN A 64 -17.69 0.92 10.70
CA GLN A 64 -18.19 1.90 9.73
C GLN A 64 -17.94 1.44 8.29
N TYR A 65 -16.78 0.89 7.97
CA TYR A 65 -16.48 0.37 6.63
C TYR A 65 -17.44 -0.76 6.23
N GLN A 66 -17.78 -1.66 7.15
CA GLN A 66 -18.74 -2.74 6.87
C GLN A 66 -20.12 -2.16 6.50
N ILE A 67 -20.59 -1.17 7.26
CA ILE A 67 -21.89 -0.52 7.04
C ILE A 67 -21.89 0.22 5.69
N GLN A 68 -20.85 1.03 5.44
CA GLN A 68 -20.72 1.81 4.21
C GLN A 68 -20.64 0.94 2.97
N LEU A 69 -19.85 -0.15 3.01
CA LEU A 69 -19.78 -1.11 1.92
C LEU A 69 -21.17 -1.71 1.65
N LYS A 70 -21.86 -2.20 2.70
CA LYS A 70 -23.17 -2.81 2.57
C LYS A 70 -24.19 -1.87 1.94
N GLU A 71 -24.27 -0.63 2.42
CA GLU A 71 -25.16 0.38 1.82
C GLU A 71 -24.82 0.68 0.36
N ALA A 72 -23.53 0.74 0.03
CA ALA A 72 -23.08 1.06 -1.33
C ALA A 72 -23.36 -0.08 -2.32
N LEU A 73 -23.23 -1.33 -1.88
CA LEU A 73 -23.57 -2.53 -2.67
C LEU A 73 -25.09 -2.69 -2.83
N GLN A 74 -25.88 -2.44 -1.77
CA GLN A 74 -27.35 -2.48 -1.80
C GLN A 74 -27.96 -1.53 -2.82
N ARG A 75 -27.39 -0.32 -2.98
CA ARG A 75 -27.83 0.64 -4.01
C ARG A 75 -27.64 0.10 -5.44
N ARG A 76 -26.78 -0.90 -5.61
CA ARG A 76 -26.49 -1.56 -6.89
C ARG A 76 -27.11 -2.96 -6.98
N ASN A 77 -27.74 -3.46 -5.92
CA ASN A 77 -28.37 -4.77 -5.84
C ASN A 77 -27.39 -5.90 -6.20
N ILE A 78 -26.22 -5.90 -5.54
CA ILE A 78 -25.12 -6.87 -5.73
C ILE A 78 -24.62 -7.34 -4.37
N LEU A 79 -24.34 -8.64 -4.23
CA LEU A 79 -23.75 -9.26 -3.02
C LEU A 79 -24.49 -8.93 -1.69
N ASP A 80 -25.81 -8.70 -1.75
CA ASP A 80 -26.59 -8.18 -0.61
C ASP A 80 -26.72 -9.16 0.57
N ASP A 81 -26.64 -10.47 0.27
CA ASP A 81 -26.81 -11.57 1.22
C ASP A 81 -25.50 -12.28 1.58
N GLU A 82 -24.37 -11.70 1.20
CA GLU A 82 -23.05 -12.30 1.44
C GLU A 82 -22.39 -11.74 2.71
N ASP A 83 -21.60 -12.60 3.35
CA ASP A 83 -20.76 -12.19 4.47
C ASP A 83 -19.51 -11.51 3.92
N LEU A 84 -19.47 -10.18 4.01
CA LEU A 84 -18.38 -9.37 3.47
C LEU A 84 -17.49 -8.84 4.59
N PHE A 85 -16.19 -8.80 4.33
CA PHE A 85 -15.22 -8.17 5.22
C PHE A 85 -14.44 -7.07 4.49
N CYS A 86 -14.83 -5.82 4.74
CA CYS A 86 -14.15 -4.63 4.25
C CYS A 86 -13.02 -4.22 5.20
N PHE A 87 -11.77 -4.41 4.79
CA PHE A 87 -10.63 -4.04 5.63
C PHE A 87 -10.09 -2.64 5.34
N GLN A 88 -10.50 -2.03 4.22
CA GLN A 88 -10.04 -0.70 3.82
C GLN A 88 -11.11 0.05 3.01
N TYR A 89 -11.28 1.33 3.34
CA TYR A 89 -12.06 2.29 2.57
C TYR A 89 -11.21 3.55 2.36
N ASN A 90 -11.08 3.97 1.11
CA ASN A 90 -10.31 5.12 0.69
C ASN A 90 -11.21 6.15 0.03
N ILE A 91 -10.85 7.42 0.22
CA ILE A 91 -11.40 8.56 -0.49
C ILE A 91 -10.23 9.32 -1.09
N ASP A 92 -10.14 9.33 -2.42
CA ASP A 92 -9.06 9.98 -3.16
C ASP A 92 -9.65 11.03 -4.12
N TYR A 93 -9.23 12.28 -4.01
CA TYR A 93 -9.67 13.33 -4.92
C TYR A 93 -9.14 13.07 -6.34
N GLN A 94 -10.04 13.00 -7.32
CA GLN A 94 -9.72 12.86 -8.74
C GLN A 94 -9.74 14.23 -9.43
N PRO A 95 -8.58 14.86 -9.71
CA PRO A 95 -8.54 16.23 -10.23
C PRO A 95 -9.14 16.36 -11.64
N LEU A 96 -9.09 15.29 -12.44
CA LEU A 96 -9.63 15.29 -13.80
C LEU A 96 -11.15 15.39 -13.84
N VAL A 97 -11.81 14.86 -12.81
CA VAL A 97 -13.28 14.87 -12.66
C VAL A 97 -13.74 15.94 -11.67
N GLY A 98 -12.82 16.41 -10.82
CA GLY A 98 -13.09 17.41 -9.79
C GLY A 98 -13.91 16.88 -8.61
N GLN A 99 -13.83 15.58 -8.33
CA GLN A 99 -14.63 14.91 -7.31
C GLN A 99 -13.82 13.87 -6.53
N ASP A 100 -14.29 13.57 -5.32
CA ASP A 100 -13.74 12.51 -4.49
C ASP A 100 -14.21 11.14 -4.99
N PHE A 101 -13.25 10.25 -5.24
CA PHE A 101 -13.51 8.88 -5.63
C PHE A 101 -13.44 7.99 -4.39
N GLU A 102 -14.46 7.17 -4.22
CA GLU A 102 -14.55 6.22 -3.12
C GLU A 102 -14.06 4.86 -3.59
N THR A 103 -13.28 4.15 -2.77
CA THR A 103 -12.87 2.77 -3.07
C THR A 103 -12.88 1.91 -1.81
N PHE A 104 -13.58 0.79 -1.89
CA PHE A 104 -13.66 -0.26 -0.88
C PHE A 104 -12.81 -1.45 -1.31
N TYR A 105 -12.04 -2.01 -0.37
CA TYR A 105 -11.32 -3.26 -0.52
C TYR A 105 -11.87 -4.26 0.48
N PHE A 106 -12.34 -5.41 -0.01
CA PHE A 106 -13.04 -6.38 0.83
C PHE A 106 -12.90 -7.81 0.34
N PHE A 107 -13.15 -8.74 1.25
CA PHE A 107 -13.30 -10.15 0.95
C PHE A 107 -14.77 -10.55 0.95
N ASN A 108 -15.13 -11.43 0.03
CA ASN A 108 -16.34 -12.22 0.13
C ASN A 108 -16.03 -13.48 0.95
N LEU A 109 -16.54 -13.55 2.19
CA LEU A 109 -16.30 -14.67 3.10
C LEU A 109 -17.27 -15.83 2.86
N SER A 110 -18.32 -15.61 2.07
CA SER A 110 -19.25 -16.67 1.66
C SER A 110 -18.70 -17.54 0.53
N ASP A 111 -17.64 -17.12 -0.16
CA ASP A 111 -17.02 -17.89 -1.26
C ASP A 111 -15.99 -18.91 -0.75
N PRO A 112 -16.20 -20.22 -0.95
CA PRO A 112 -15.27 -21.27 -0.53
C PRO A 112 -14.00 -21.40 -1.39
N LYS A 113 -13.91 -20.77 -2.59
CA LYS A 113 -12.83 -21.05 -3.57
C LYS A 113 -11.59 -20.17 -3.48
N SER A 114 -11.63 -19.02 -2.83
CA SER A 114 -10.44 -18.22 -2.50
C SER A 114 -10.92 -16.96 -1.76
N PRO A 115 -10.18 -16.43 -0.79
CA PRO A 115 -10.37 -15.05 -0.40
C PRO A 115 -9.79 -14.16 -1.51
N ASP A 116 -10.47 -14.14 -2.65
CA ASP A 116 -10.20 -13.19 -3.72
C ASP A 116 -10.56 -11.79 -3.24
N LEU A 117 -9.76 -10.83 -3.65
CA LEU A 117 -9.91 -9.46 -3.21
C LEU A 117 -10.87 -8.72 -4.14
N TYR A 118 -12.00 -8.31 -3.59
CA TYR A 118 -12.95 -7.48 -4.30
C TYR A 118 -12.60 -6.01 -4.09
N ILE A 119 -12.72 -5.24 -5.17
CA ILE A 119 -12.58 -3.80 -5.15
C ILE A 119 -13.84 -3.18 -5.73
N PHE A 120 -14.54 -2.42 -4.91
CA PHE A 120 -15.73 -1.68 -5.33
C PHE A 120 -15.45 -0.20 -5.19
N GLY A 121 -15.54 0.57 -6.28
CA GLY A 121 -15.18 1.97 -6.22
C GLY A 121 -15.47 2.73 -7.49
N ASP A 122 -15.21 4.02 -7.45
CA ASP A 122 -15.35 4.92 -8.59
C ASP A 122 -14.14 4.78 -9.53
N PHE A 123 -14.39 4.44 -10.78
CA PHE A 123 -13.37 4.27 -11.80
C PHE A 123 -13.71 5.07 -13.05
N ILE A 124 -12.69 5.64 -13.69
CA ILE A 124 -12.83 6.30 -14.99
C ILE A 124 -13.08 5.23 -16.06
N THR A 125 -14.17 5.38 -16.81
CA THR A 125 -14.66 4.37 -17.76
C THR A 125 -14.46 4.76 -19.22
N ASN A 126 -14.04 6.00 -19.51
CA ASN A 126 -13.87 6.50 -20.86
C ASN A 126 -12.52 7.21 -21.09
N TYR A 127 -12.06 7.19 -22.34
CA TYR A 127 -10.77 7.75 -22.75
C TYR A 127 -10.72 9.28 -22.74
N ASP A 128 -11.87 9.94 -22.70
CA ASP A 128 -12.03 11.38 -22.53
C ASP A 128 -12.03 11.80 -21.05
N TRP A 129 -11.92 10.85 -20.12
CA TRP A 129 -11.75 11.07 -18.67
C TRP A 129 -12.89 11.85 -18.00
N GLN A 130 -14.02 12.01 -18.69
CA GLN A 130 -15.23 12.70 -18.20
C GLN A 130 -16.30 11.75 -17.66
N GLY A 131 -16.19 10.47 -17.99
CA GLY A 131 -17.08 9.40 -17.58
C GLY A 131 -16.41 8.57 -16.51
N TYR A 132 -17.08 8.45 -15.38
CA TYR A 132 -16.71 7.52 -14.32
C TYR A 132 -17.96 6.80 -13.85
N ASN A 133 -17.77 5.59 -13.34
CA ASN A 133 -18.83 4.80 -12.76
C ASN A 133 -18.31 4.06 -11.54
N LYS A 134 -19.22 3.77 -10.62
CA LYS A 134 -18.92 2.89 -9.50
C LYS A 134 -19.04 1.46 -9.97
N GLU A 135 -17.93 0.73 -9.98
CA GLU A 135 -17.83 -0.62 -10.52
C GLU A 135 -17.32 -1.59 -9.47
N LEU A 136 -17.82 -2.83 -9.54
CA LEU A 136 -17.26 -3.95 -8.80
C LEU A 136 -16.24 -4.64 -9.69
N THR A 137 -14.98 -4.62 -9.28
CA THR A 137 -13.89 -5.33 -9.94
C THR A 137 -13.43 -6.45 -9.03
N ASN A 138 -13.36 -7.66 -9.57
CA ASN A 138 -12.64 -8.75 -8.92
C ASN A 138 -11.16 -8.53 -9.25
N LYS A 139 -10.35 -8.13 -8.24
CA LYS A 139 -8.91 -8.18 -8.40
C LYS A 139 -8.40 -9.53 -7.91
N GLU A 140 -7.49 -10.02 -8.73
CA GLU A 140 -6.74 -11.24 -8.59
C GLU A 140 -6.21 -11.47 -7.17
N ASN A 141 -5.85 -12.73 -6.89
CA ASN A 141 -5.27 -13.24 -5.65
C ASN A 141 -4.70 -12.18 -4.70
N PHE A 142 -5.19 -12.16 -3.45
CA PHE A 142 -4.77 -11.19 -2.43
C PHE A 142 -3.25 -11.08 -2.26
N VAL A 143 -2.50 -12.19 -2.38
CA VAL A 143 -1.04 -12.18 -2.27
C VAL A 143 -0.41 -11.37 -3.40
N ASP A 144 -0.87 -11.59 -4.64
CA ASP A 144 -0.38 -10.88 -5.82
C ASP A 144 -0.71 -9.40 -5.75
N PHE A 145 -1.92 -9.07 -5.31
CA PHE A 145 -2.33 -7.69 -5.07
C PHE A 145 -1.44 -6.98 -4.04
N ILE A 146 -1.20 -7.60 -2.89
CA ILE A 146 -0.32 -7.06 -1.84
C ILE A 146 1.11 -6.89 -2.37
N ASN A 147 1.62 -7.87 -3.10
CA ASN A 147 2.96 -7.81 -3.68
C ASN A 147 3.09 -6.66 -4.70
N TYR A 148 2.09 -6.48 -5.57
CA TYR A 148 2.02 -5.37 -6.51
C TYR A 148 2.02 -4.02 -5.78
N LYS A 149 1.14 -3.85 -4.79
CA LYS A 149 1.06 -2.62 -3.99
C LYS A 149 2.35 -2.34 -3.22
N THR A 150 3.05 -3.39 -2.79
CA THR A 150 4.31 -3.26 -2.07
C THR A 150 5.41 -2.73 -3.00
N GLU A 151 5.47 -3.25 -4.22
CA GLU A 151 6.38 -2.75 -5.25
C GLU A 151 6.04 -1.30 -5.64
N GLU A 152 4.77 -0.97 -5.83
CA GLU A 152 4.33 0.40 -6.14
C GLU A 152 4.78 1.40 -5.05
N LYS A 153 4.54 1.06 -3.77
CA LYS A 153 4.83 1.94 -2.63
C LYS A 153 6.32 2.04 -2.30
N PHE A 154 7.06 0.93 -2.39
CA PHE A 154 8.44 0.83 -1.88
C PHE A 154 9.49 0.56 -2.96
N GLY A 155 9.16 -0.11 -4.05
CA GLY A 155 10.08 -0.39 -5.16
C GLY A 155 10.59 0.89 -5.84
N ALA A 156 9.71 1.87 -6.07
CA ALA A 156 10.10 3.17 -6.62
C ALA A 156 11.12 3.91 -5.75
N LYS A 157 10.97 3.84 -4.41
CA LYS A 157 11.92 4.46 -3.48
C LYS A 157 13.28 3.76 -3.51
N GLN A 158 13.30 2.42 -3.56
CA GLN A 158 14.55 1.66 -3.68
C GLN A 158 15.29 1.98 -4.99
N PHE A 159 14.57 2.08 -6.11
CA PHE A 159 15.17 2.44 -7.40
C PHE A 159 15.80 3.84 -7.39
N ILE A 160 15.14 4.83 -6.78
CA ILE A 160 15.67 6.20 -6.65
C ILE A 160 16.93 6.22 -5.78
N ILE A 161 16.94 5.50 -4.66
CA ILE A 161 18.11 5.41 -3.77
C ILE A 161 19.31 4.79 -4.50
N VAL A 162 19.09 3.64 -5.18
CA VAL A 162 20.15 2.96 -5.95
C VAL A 162 20.68 3.84 -7.08
N ARG A 163 19.80 4.53 -7.81
CA ARG A 163 20.19 5.48 -8.86
C ARG A 163 21.07 6.61 -8.30
N ASN A 164 20.69 7.19 -7.17
CA ASN A 164 21.43 8.30 -6.57
C ASN A 164 22.82 7.85 -6.05
N ILE A 165 22.94 6.64 -5.50
CA ILE A 165 24.23 6.04 -5.10
C ILE A 165 25.12 5.83 -6.33
N LEU A 166 24.59 5.23 -7.41
CA LEU A 166 25.32 5.00 -8.66
C LEU A 166 25.83 6.32 -9.28
N LEU A 167 24.98 7.35 -9.33
CA LEU A 167 25.38 8.68 -9.79
C LEU A 167 26.48 9.27 -8.90
N GLY A 168 26.35 9.16 -7.58
CA GLY A 168 27.37 9.63 -6.64
C GLY A 168 28.74 8.97 -6.86
N VAL A 169 28.76 7.65 -7.06
CA VAL A 169 30.00 6.91 -7.36
C VAL A 169 30.58 7.36 -8.71
N LEU A 170 29.76 7.49 -9.74
CA LEU A 170 30.18 7.89 -11.09
C LEU A 170 30.79 9.30 -11.12
N PHE A 171 30.20 10.26 -10.39
CA PHE A 171 30.67 11.65 -10.38
C PHE A 171 31.76 11.92 -9.33
N SER A 172 31.99 11.01 -8.37
CA SER A 172 33.02 11.16 -7.34
C SER A 172 34.43 11.48 -7.88
N PRO A 173 34.93 10.87 -8.98
CA PRO A 173 36.27 11.17 -9.48
C PRO A 173 36.41 12.59 -10.01
N ILE A 174 35.34 13.12 -10.63
CA ILE A 174 35.31 14.47 -11.19
C ILE A 174 35.34 15.50 -10.06
N VAL A 175 34.57 15.27 -8.99
CA VAL A 175 34.55 16.13 -7.80
C VAL A 175 35.92 16.12 -7.11
N ILE A 176 36.57 14.96 -6.99
CA ILE A 176 37.92 14.83 -6.41
C ILE A 176 38.95 15.63 -7.22
N ILE A 177 38.93 15.51 -8.55
CA ILE A 177 39.85 16.27 -9.44
C ILE A 177 39.63 17.78 -9.28
N LEU A 178 38.37 18.24 -9.26
CA LEU A 178 38.05 19.67 -9.06
C LEU A 178 38.55 20.18 -7.69
N LEU A 179 38.38 19.40 -6.62
CA LEU A 179 38.89 19.75 -5.30
C LEU A 179 40.41 19.87 -5.27
N ILE A 180 41.12 18.97 -5.96
CA ILE A 180 42.59 19.03 -6.08
C ILE A 180 43.00 20.31 -6.82
N ILE A 181 42.32 20.65 -7.92
CA ILE A 181 42.61 21.88 -8.69
C ILE A 181 42.40 23.13 -7.82
N VAL A 182 41.27 23.21 -7.10
CA VAL A 182 40.94 24.34 -6.22
C VAL A 182 41.96 24.46 -5.09
N ALA A 183 42.34 23.35 -4.45
CA ALA A 183 43.37 23.36 -3.40
C ALA A 183 44.71 23.87 -3.94
N PHE A 184 45.08 23.47 -5.15
CA PHE A 184 46.31 23.94 -5.81
C PHE A 184 46.28 25.43 -6.15
N GLN A 185 45.13 25.94 -6.60
CA GLN A 185 44.93 27.36 -6.87
C GLN A 185 45.05 28.21 -5.60
N MET A 186 44.39 27.81 -4.50
CA MET A 186 44.49 28.51 -3.21
C MET A 186 45.93 28.49 -2.67
N LEU A 187 46.64 27.37 -2.75
CA LEU A 187 48.05 27.28 -2.38
C LEU A 187 48.92 28.24 -3.20
N ARG A 188 48.67 28.32 -4.50
CA ARG A 188 49.42 29.21 -5.40
C ARG A 188 49.15 30.69 -5.12
N GLU A 189 47.91 31.06 -4.81
CA GLU A 189 47.58 32.44 -4.40
C GLU A 189 48.25 32.81 -3.08
N LYS A 190 48.24 31.91 -2.09
CA LYS A 190 48.87 32.13 -0.78
C LYS A 190 50.39 32.26 -0.87
N ILE A 191 51.02 31.62 -1.86
CA ILE A 191 52.46 31.77 -2.13
C ILE A 191 52.77 33.08 -2.87
N LYS A 192 51.86 33.56 -3.74
CA LYS A 192 52.04 34.81 -4.51
C LYS A 192 51.73 36.08 -3.71
N ASN A 193 50.83 36.00 -2.73
CA ASN A 193 50.50 37.06 -1.78
C ASN A 193 50.73 36.54 -0.35
N PRO A 194 51.97 36.57 0.17
CA PRO A 194 52.28 36.14 1.53
C PRO A 194 51.65 37.02 2.61
#